data_AF-A0A4P9XZR4-F1
#
_entry.id   AF-A0A4P9XZR4-F1
#
_cell.length_a   1.000
_cell.length_b   1.000
_cell.length_c   1.000
_cell.angle_alpha   90.00
_cell.angle_beta   90.00
_cell.angle_gamma   90.00
#
_symmetry.space_group_name_H-M   'P 1'
#
loop_
_entity.id
_entity.type
_entity.pdbx_description
1 polymer ?
#
loop_
_entity_poly.entity_id
_entity_poly.type
_entity_poly.pdbx_seq_one_letter_code
_entity_poly.pdbx_strand_id
1 'polypeptide(L)'
;YGGNGKGKKQCVTDGVFADFQVMYPKSGCLQRSYLKGKAVGALPSTEVITKALSEATTFAKFRKRLELDIHPYLHNQVGGAMRSMASPSDPIFWGHHGFIDQIYWQWQKEDSKRVTRFS
;
A
#
# COMPACT_ATOMS: atom_id res chain seq x y z
N TYR A 1 2.45 -7.72 12.40
CA TYR A 1 3.12 -7.77 11.08
C TYR A 1 4.64 -7.61 11.15
N GLY A 2 5.25 -7.33 12.32
CA GLY A 2 6.67 -6.95 12.39
C GLY A 2 6.91 -5.48 12.04
N GLY A 3 8.07 -4.96 12.43
CA GLY A 3 8.47 -3.57 12.29
C GLY A 3 9.41 -3.34 11.09
N ASN A 4 10.30 -2.36 11.25
CA ASN A 4 11.32 -2.06 10.24
C ASN A 4 12.43 -3.14 10.22
N GLY A 5 13.12 -3.23 9.09
CA GLY A 5 14.29 -4.07 8.94
C GLY A 5 15.46 -3.65 9.84
N LYS A 6 16.22 -4.63 10.31
CA LYS A 6 17.41 -4.44 11.16
C LYS A 6 18.68 -4.96 10.47
N GLY A 7 19.82 -4.37 10.86
CA GLY A 7 21.15 -4.74 10.36
C GLY A 7 21.36 -4.43 8.87
N LYS A 8 22.50 -4.93 8.34
CA LYS A 8 22.92 -4.66 6.96
C LYS A 8 21.96 -5.22 5.90
N LYS A 9 21.26 -6.31 6.21
CA LYS A 9 20.29 -6.95 5.31
C LYS A 9 18.87 -6.39 5.45
N GLN A 10 18.62 -5.48 6.39
CA GLN A 10 17.29 -4.91 6.65
C GLN A 10 16.21 -5.99 6.83
N CYS A 11 16.55 -7.11 7.46
CA CYS A 11 15.58 -8.17 7.74
C CYS A 11 14.61 -7.71 8.83
N VAL A 12 13.31 -7.94 8.64
CA VAL A 12 12.33 -7.87 9.72
C VAL A 12 12.66 -9.00 10.71
N THR A 13 12.76 -8.70 12.00
CA THR A 13 13.17 -9.67 13.02
C THR A 13 12.20 -9.73 14.21
N ASP A 14 10.99 -9.19 14.06
CA ASP A 14 9.98 -9.14 15.11
C ASP A 14 8.57 -9.32 14.53
N GLY A 15 7.61 -9.58 15.42
CA GLY A 15 6.22 -9.86 15.08
C GLY A 15 6.02 -11.17 14.32
N VAL A 16 4.77 -11.39 13.88
CA VAL A 16 4.32 -12.66 13.25
C VAL A 16 5.03 -13.04 11.94
N PHE A 17 5.80 -12.13 11.34
CA PHE A 17 6.54 -12.37 10.09
C PHE A 17 8.06 -12.27 10.28
N ALA A 18 8.56 -12.36 11.51
CA ALA A 18 10.00 -12.31 11.80
C ALA A 18 10.81 -13.36 11.02
N ASP A 19 10.28 -14.58 10.89
CA ASP A 19 10.93 -15.70 10.20
C ASP A 19 10.38 -15.93 8.78
N PHE A 20 9.60 -14.98 8.25
CA PHE A 20 8.99 -15.10 6.94
C PHE A 20 10.06 -15.16 5.84
N GLN A 21 10.00 -16.23 5.04
CA GLN A 21 10.90 -16.43 3.90
C GLN A 21 10.27 -15.87 2.64
N VAL A 22 10.91 -14.84 2.09
CA VAL A 22 10.60 -14.30 0.77
C VAL A 22 11.25 -15.21 -0.28
N MET A 23 10.50 -15.60 -1.30
CA MET A 23 11.01 -16.45 -2.41
C MET A 23 11.22 -15.67 -3.71
N TYR A 24 10.56 -14.53 -3.87
CA TYR A 24 10.62 -13.67 -5.06
C TYR A 24 10.92 -12.22 -4.66
N PRO A 25 11.80 -11.50 -5.40
CA PRO A 25 12.50 -11.93 -6.61
C PRO A 25 13.74 -12.78 -6.31
N LYS A 26 14.15 -12.83 -5.03
CA LYS A 26 15.27 -13.62 -4.54
C LYS A 26 14.90 -14.22 -3.20
N SER A 27 15.32 -15.46 -2.98
CA SER A 27 15.15 -16.11 -1.69
C SER A 27 15.89 -15.35 -0.57
N GLY A 28 15.22 -15.13 0.56
CA GLY A 28 15.78 -14.48 1.74
C GLY A 28 14.75 -14.13 2.81
N CYS A 29 15.16 -13.32 3.79
CA CYS A 29 14.26 -12.79 4.81
C CYS A 29 13.31 -11.74 4.22
N LEU A 30 12.19 -11.49 4.89
CA LEU A 30 11.38 -10.29 4.66
C LEU A 30 12.21 -9.02 4.93
N GLN A 31 12.30 -8.12 3.94
CA GLN A 31 13.07 -6.88 4.05
C GLN A 31 12.16 -5.64 4.04
N ARG A 32 12.33 -4.77 5.03
CA ARG A 32 11.67 -3.45 5.11
C ARG A 32 12.69 -2.37 5.40
N SER A 33 12.47 -1.18 4.85
CA SER A 33 13.36 -0.04 5.06
C SER A 33 12.51 1.22 5.10
N TYR A 34 11.91 1.48 6.27
CA TYR A 34 11.00 2.58 6.47
C TYR A 34 11.62 3.92 6.06
N LEU A 35 10.89 4.72 5.27
CA LEU A 35 11.40 5.98 4.75
C LEU A 35 11.76 6.98 5.85
N LYS A 36 11.09 6.92 7.02
CA LYS A 36 11.40 7.73 8.21
C LYS A 36 12.30 7.00 9.21
N GLY A 37 12.95 5.90 8.81
CA GLY A 37 13.93 5.15 9.59
C GLY A 37 13.31 4.31 10.72
N LYS A 38 12.74 4.94 11.75
CA LYS A 38 12.21 4.22 12.92
C LYS A 38 10.73 3.85 12.82
N ALA A 39 9.97 4.60 12.03
CA ALA A 39 8.52 4.43 11.90
C ALA A 39 8.09 4.58 10.45
N VAL A 40 6.93 4.01 10.12
CA VAL A 40 6.20 4.38 8.91
C VAL A 40 5.76 5.84 9.11
N GLY A 41 6.05 6.71 8.14
CA GLY A 41 5.62 8.11 8.24
C GLY A 41 4.11 8.27 8.05
N ALA A 42 3.63 9.51 8.14
CA ALA A 42 2.21 9.81 7.97
C ALA A 42 1.67 9.26 6.63
N LEU A 43 0.48 8.69 6.71
CA LEU A 43 -0.30 8.20 5.57
C LEU A 43 -1.41 9.21 5.24
N PRO A 44 -1.99 9.15 4.02
CA PRO A 44 -3.13 9.99 3.67
C PRO A 44 -4.24 9.89 4.72
N SER A 45 -4.74 11.04 5.18
CA SER A 45 -5.81 11.09 6.15
C SER A 45 -7.17 10.79 5.50
N THR A 46 -8.17 10.49 6.32
CA THR A 46 -9.54 10.27 5.85
C THR A 46 -10.07 11.47 5.06
N GLU A 47 -9.70 12.69 5.43
CA GLU A 47 -10.10 13.92 4.72
C GLU A 47 -9.50 13.96 3.31
N VAL A 48 -8.22 13.59 3.17
CA VAL A 48 -7.56 13.52 1.85
C VAL A 48 -8.24 12.48 0.96
N ILE A 49 -8.54 11.31 1.51
CA ILE A 49 -9.21 10.21 0.79
C ILE A 49 -10.63 10.64 0.39
N THR A 50 -11.41 11.19 1.31
CA THR A 50 -12.79 11.64 1.07
C THR A 50 -12.85 12.74 0.01
N LYS A 51 -11.90 13.68 0.05
CA LYS A 51 -11.78 14.71 -0.98
C LYS A 51 -11.54 14.09 -2.36
N ALA A 52 -10.61 13.14 -2.46
CA ALA A 52 -10.32 12.44 -3.71
C ALA A 52 -11.54 11.67 -4.25
N LEU A 53 -12.34 11.06 -3.37
CA LEU A 53 -13.60 10.39 -3.72
C LEU A 53 -14.61 11.38 -4.32
N SER A 54 -14.85 12.50 -3.63
CA SER A 54 -15.87 13.48 -4.04
C SER A 54 -15.56 14.22 -5.34
N GLU A 55 -14.28 14.50 -5.63
CA GLU A 55 -13.87 15.29 -6.80
C GLU A 55 -13.77 14.44 -8.08
N ALA A 56 -13.65 13.12 -7.93
CA ALA A 56 -13.41 12.19 -9.02
C ALA A 56 -14.73 11.70 -9.66
N THR A 57 -15.35 12.53 -10.50
CA THR A 57 -16.64 12.18 -11.13
C THR A 57 -16.55 11.15 -12.27
N THR A 58 -15.34 10.84 -12.76
CA THR A 58 -15.10 9.84 -13.80
C THR A 58 -14.12 8.77 -13.31
N PHE A 59 -14.20 7.57 -13.87
CA PHE A 59 -13.29 6.47 -13.52
C PHE A 59 -11.83 6.86 -13.78
N ALA A 60 -11.53 7.46 -14.94
CA ALA A 60 -10.19 7.96 -15.26
C ALA A 60 -9.63 8.95 -14.22
N LYS A 61 -10.45 9.88 -13.69
CA LYS A 61 -10.02 10.80 -12.62
C LYS A 61 -9.83 10.05 -11.30
N PHE A 62 -10.76 9.16 -10.98
CA PHE A 62 -10.72 8.35 -9.76
C PHE A 62 -9.46 7.50 -9.70
N ARG A 63 -9.21 6.66 -10.73
CA ARG A 63 -8.03 5.81 -10.77
C ARG A 63 -6.75 6.64 -10.67
N LYS A 64 -6.68 7.80 -11.32
CA LYS A 64 -5.48 8.65 -11.31
C LYS A 64 -5.19 9.17 -9.91
N ARG A 65 -6.22 9.63 -9.19
CA ARG A 65 -6.09 10.06 -7.79
C ARG A 65 -5.68 8.90 -6.88
N LEU A 66 -6.32 7.75 -7.02
CA LEU A 66 -6.03 6.60 -6.18
C LEU A 66 -4.62 6.05 -6.44
N GLU A 67 -4.25 5.81 -7.69
CA GLU A 67 -2.99 5.19 -8.11
C GLU A 67 -1.76 6.10 -7.95
N LEU A 68 -1.92 7.43 -8.07
CA LEU A 68 -0.79 8.36 -8.04
C LEU A 68 -0.68 9.15 -6.73
N ASP A 69 -1.79 9.42 -6.05
CA ASP A 69 -1.79 10.30 -4.88
C ASP A 69 -1.94 9.51 -3.56
N ILE A 70 -2.64 8.37 -3.54
CA ILE A 70 -2.96 7.65 -2.28
C ILE A 70 -2.17 6.33 -2.17
N HIS A 71 -2.32 5.44 -3.16
CA HIS A 71 -1.66 4.14 -3.26
C HIS A 71 -0.15 4.19 -2.97
N PRO A 72 0.65 5.07 -3.60
CA PRO A 72 2.10 4.98 -3.48
C PRO A 72 2.62 5.38 -2.10
N TYR A 73 1.83 6.05 -1.25
CA TYR A 73 2.30 6.50 0.06
C TYR A 73 2.75 5.34 0.94
N LEU A 74 1.91 4.33 1.16
CA LEU A 74 2.28 3.21 2.02
C LEU A 74 3.45 2.42 1.42
N HIS A 75 3.40 2.16 0.11
CA HIS A 75 4.49 1.52 -0.63
C HIS A 75 5.85 2.20 -0.36
N ASN A 76 5.89 3.52 -0.47
CA ASN A 76 7.09 4.31 -0.23
C ASN A 76 7.49 4.35 1.25
N GLN A 77 6.53 4.47 2.17
CA GLN A 77 6.81 4.61 3.61
C GLN A 77 7.33 3.31 4.23
N VAL A 78 6.87 2.14 3.75
CA VAL A 78 7.38 0.83 4.19
C VAL A 78 8.74 0.50 3.56
N GLY A 79 8.95 0.89 2.29
CA GLY A 79 10.22 0.65 1.62
C GLY A 79 10.52 -0.85 1.39
N GLY A 80 11.78 -1.19 1.12
CA GLY A 80 12.17 -2.58 0.82
C GLY A 80 11.39 -3.13 -0.38
N ALA A 81 10.82 -4.34 -0.25
CA ALA A 81 10.00 -4.95 -1.28
C ALA A 81 8.78 -4.08 -1.66
N MET A 82 8.15 -3.43 -0.66
CA MET A 82 6.98 -2.56 -0.86
C MET A 82 7.25 -1.37 -1.78
N ARG A 83 8.50 -0.96 -2.03
CA ARG A 83 8.83 0.14 -2.96
C ARG A 83 9.20 -0.35 -4.37
N SER A 84 8.96 -1.63 -4.66
CA SER A 84 9.30 -2.26 -5.94
C SER A 84 8.12 -3.03 -6.53
N MET A 85 8.30 -3.54 -7.75
CA MET A 85 7.32 -4.47 -8.36
C MET A 85 7.19 -5.80 -7.60
N ALA A 86 8.15 -6.12 -6.73
CA ALA A 86 8.06 -7.27 -5.85
C ALA A 86 7.28 -6.99 -4.56
N SER A 87 6.56 -5.86 -4.45
CA SER A 87 5.76 -5.54 -3.26
C SER A 87 4.83 -6.65 -2.76
N PRO A 88 4.25 -7.54 -3.59
CA PRO A 88 3.46 -8.68 -3.09
C PRO A 88 4.21 -9.69 -2.22
N SER A 89 5.55 -9.65 -2.22
CA SER A 89 6.35 -10.53 -1.35
C SER A 89 6.37 -10.09 0.11
N ASP A 90 5.93 -8.86 0.41
CA ASP A 90 5.65 -8.42 1.78
C ASP A 90 4.17 -8.69 2.12
N PRO A 91 3.86 -9.49 3.16
CA PRO A 91 2.47 -9.78 3.54
C PRO A 91 1.58 -8.56 3.79
N ILE A 92 2.15 -7.38 4.10
CA ILE A 92 1.37 -6.14 4.26
C ILE A 92 0.72 -5.66 2.95
N PHE A 93 1.25 -6.08 1.80
CA PHE A 93 0.73 -5.75 0.46
C PHE A 93 -0.77 -6.05 0.35
N TRP A 94 -1.19 -7.22 0.83
CA TRP A 94 -2.57 -7.66 0.70
C TRP A 94 -3.53 -6.83 1.56
N GLY A 95 -3.09 -6.43 2.75
CA GLY A 95 -3.85 -5.49 3.59
C GLY A 95 -3.93 -4.09 2.97
N HIS A 96 -2.83 -3.62 2.37
CA HIS A 96 -2.81 -2.36 1.63
C HIS A 96 -3.79 -2.36 0.46
N HIS A 97 -3.70 -3.37 -0.41
CA HIS A 97 -4.57 -3.46 -1.57
C HIS A 97 -6.03 -3.76 -1.21
N GLY A 98 -6.30 -4.44 -0.09
CA GLY A 98 -7.65 -4.54 0.46
C GLY A 98 -8.22 -3.18 0.87
N PHE A 99 -7.41 -2.30 1.45
CA PHE A 99 -7.84 -0.93 1.76
C PHE A 99 -8.03 -0.07 0.49
N ILE A 100 -7.17 -0.25 -0.53
CA ILE A 100 -7.34 0.40 -1.84
C ILE A 100 -8.64 -0.04 -2.51
N ASP A 101 -8.96 -1.33 -2.45
CA ASP A 101 -10.23 -1.88 -2.95
C ASP A 101 -11.43 -1.34 -2.16
N GLN A 102 -11.32 -1.21 -0.84
CA GLN A 102 -12.35 -0.58 -0.02
C GLN A 102 -12.62 0.88 -0.44
N ILE A 103 -11.59 1.66 -0.79
CA ILE A 103 -11.75 3.03 -1.32
C ILE A 103 -12.47 3.00 -2.67
N TYR A 104 -12.11 2.06 -3.56
CA TYR A 104 -12.80 1.88 -4.84
C TYR A 104 -14.27 1.54 -4.66
N TRP A 105 -14.58 0.63 -3.74
CA TRP A 105 -15.94 0.30 -3.38
C TRP A 105 -16.73 1.51 -2.87
N GLN A 106 -16.14 2.35 -2.02
CA GLN A 106 -16.78 3.59 -1.55
C GLN A 106 -17.11 4.52 -2.71
N TRP A 107 -16.18 4.70 -3.66
CA TRP A 107 -16.42 5.51 -4.86
C TRP A 107 -17.58 4.97 -5.70
N GLN A 108 -17.69 3.65 -5.84
CA GLN A 108 -18.79 3.02 -6.58
C GLN A 108 -20.15 3.19 -5.88
N LYS A 109 -20.17 3.18 -4.54
CA LYS A 109 -21.40 3.35 -3.76
C LYS A 109 -22.04 4.73 -3.89
N GLU A 110 -21.28 5.77 -4.23
CA GLU A 110 -21.81 7.12 -4.42
C GLU A 110 -22.73 7.23 -5.65
N ASP A 111 -22.54 6.40 -6.66
CA ASP A 111 -23.41 6.32 -7.83
C ASP A 111 -23.38 4.90 -8.39
N SER A 112 -24.51 4.19 -8.32
CA SER A 112 -24.67 2.82 -8.83
C SER A 112 -24.20 2.63 -10.28
N LYS A 113 -24.21 3.68 -11.13
CA LYS A 113 -23.70 3.62 -12.51
C LYS A 113 -22.18 3.44 -12.58
N ARG A 114 -21.46 3.70 -11.49
CA ARG A 114 -20.00 3.54 -11.38
C ARG A 114 -19.57 2.08 -11.25
N VAL A 115 -20.47 1.19 -10.84
CA VAL A 115 -20.17 -0.26 -10.70
C VAL A 115 -19.76 -0.89 -12.04
N THR A 116 -20.24 -0.33 -13.16
CA THR A 116 -19.92 -0.82 -14.51
C THR A 116 -19.01 0.12 -15.30
N ARG A 117 -18.37 1.11 -14.64
CA ARG A 117 -17.45 2.04 -15.31
C ARG A 117 -16.01 1.59 -15.14
N PHE A 118 -15.35 1.35 -16.27
CA PHE A 118 -13.96 0.91 -16.37
C PHE A 118 -13.09 1.85 -17.21
N SER A 119 -13.66 2.96 -17.71
CA SER A 119 -12.98 4.02 -18.45
C SER A 119 -13.55 5.41 -18.11
#